data_AF-A0A7S0BDV2-F1
#
_entry.id   AF-A0A7S0BDV2-F1
#
_cell.length_a   1.000
_cell.length_b   1.000
_cell.length_c   1.000
_cell.angle_alpha   90.00
_cell.angle_beta   90.00
_cell.angle_gamma   90.00
#
_symmetry.space_group_name_H-M   'P 1'
#
loop_
_entity.id
_entity.type
_entity.pdbx_description
1 polymer ?
#
loop_
_entity_poly.entity_id
_entity_poly.type
_entity_poly.pdbx_seq_one_letter_code
_entity_poly.pdbx_strand_id
1 'polypeptide(L)'
;RRAFKAPGLVDYHPQNDLWNVYLTRFENSVNTQNPASGDDGVRHLFLEKYDQAFAGTPVFIGKYHTLEVSGAPWARKVDLSRDLSTILEAAAEPSTMLAGIVFHEFQVRYDKGGQQ
;
A
#
# COMPACT_ATOMS: atom_id res chain seq x y z
N ARG A 1 -12.17 25.86 -23.77
CA ARG A 1 -11.91 26.02 -22.31
C ARG A 1 -13.19 26.13 -21.45
N ARG A 2 -14.22 26.92 -21.82
CA ARG A 2 -15.48 26.99 -21.03
C ARG A 2 -16.27 25.66 -20.99
N ALA A 3 -16.30 24.92 -22.10
CA ALA A 3 -17.00 23.64 -22.19
C ALA A 3 -16.49 22.56 -21.20
N PHE A 4 -15.21 22.59 -20.80
CA PHE A 4 -14.67 21.67 -19.78
C PHE A 4 -15.27 21.88 -18.39
N LYS A 5 -15.74 23.11 -18.09
CA LYS A 5 -16.36 23.46 -16.80
C LYS A 5 -17.88 23.49 -16.86
N ALA A 6 -18.45 23.51 -18.06
CA ALA A 6 -19.89 23.55 -18.31
C ALA A 6 -20.19 22.74 -19.59
N PRO A 7 -20.21 21.40 -19.49
CA PRO A 7 -20.35 20.52 -20.66
C PRO A 7 -21.71 20.67 -21.37
N GLY A 8 -22.73 21.09 -20.64
CA GLY A 8 -24.06 21.40 -21.19
C GLY A 8 -24.07 22.55 -22.22
N LEU A 9 -22.99 23.32 -22.36
CA LEU A 9 -22.87 24.34 -23.42
C LEU A 9 -22.70 23.75 -24.83
N VAL A 10 -22.44 22.44 -24.94
CA VAL A 10 -22.27 21.73 -26.22
C VAL A 10 -23.15 20.49 -26.30
N ASP A 11 -24.26 20.46 -25.55
CA ASP A 11 -25.19 19.32 -25.49
C ASP A 11 -24.52 18.00 -25.08
N TYR A 12 -23.40 18.10 -24.34
CA TYR A 12 -22.71 16.95 -23.79
C TYR A 12 -23.30 16.62 -22.42
N HIS A 13 -23.98 15.48 -22.35
CA HIS A 13 -24.45 14.88 -21.11
C HIS A 13 -23.47 13.77 -20.69
N PRO A 14 -22.57 14.03 -19.71
CA PRO A 14 -21.70 12.98 -19.21
C PRO A 14 -22.55 11.85 -18.62
N GLN A 15 -22.44 10.65 -19.20
CA GLN A 15 -23.10 9.46 -18.66
C GLN A 15 -22.42 8.95 -17.38
N ASN A 16 -21.19 9.40 -17.11
CA ASN A 16 -20.40 9.02 -15.95
C ASN A 16 -19.79 10.27 -15.30
N ASP A 17 -19.88 10.38 -13.98
CA ASP A 17 -19.25 11.45 -13.21
C ASP A 17 -17.74 11.15 -13.01
N LEU A 18 -16.96 11.45 -14.06
CA LEU A 18 -15.51 11.23 -14.05
C LEU A 18 -14.79 12.07 -13.00
N TRP A 19 -15.41 13.16 -12.51
CA TRP A 19 -14.87 13.99 -11.45
C TRP A 19 -15.03 13.31 -10.09
N ASN A 20 -16.22 12.76 -9.81
CA ASN A 20 -16.43 11.92 -8.65
C ASN A 20 -15.52 10.69 -8.69
N VAL A 21 -15.37 10.03 -9.85
CA VAL A 21 -14.39 8.93 -10.01
C VAL A 21 -12.98 9.43 -9.70
N TYR A 22 -12.52 10.55 -10.26
CA TYR A 22 -11.20 11.10 -9.94
C TYR A 22 -11.01 11.35 -8.43
N LEU A 23 -12.02 11.91 -7.76
CA LEU A 23 -11.96 12.19 -6.32
C LEU A 23 -12.03 10.92 -5.44
N THR A 24 -12.62 9.84 -5.94
CA THR A 24 -12.82 8.59 -5.19
C THR A 24 -11.85 7.47 -5.57
N ARG A 25 -11.08 7.63 -6.66
CA ARG A 25 -10.22 6.59 -7.24
C ARG A 25 -8.83 6.51 -6.62
N PHE A 26 -8.37 7.56 -5.94
CA PHE A 26 -7.05 7.55 -5.33
C PHE A 26 -7.14 7.01 -3.91
N GLU A 27 -6.85 5.72 -3.79
CA GLU A 27 -6.50 5.12 -2.52
C GLU A 27 -5.02 5.40 -2.23
N ASN A 28 -4.72 5.86 -1.02
CA ASN A 28 -3.34 6.08 -0.63
C ASN A 28 -2.60 4.74 -0.63
N SER A 29 -1.30 4.77 -0.90
CA SER A 29 -0.50 3.56 -0.87
C SER A 29 0.92 3.80 -0.39
N VAL A 30 1.49 2.75 0.18
CA VAL A 30 2.89 2.73 0.60
C VAL A 30 3.56 1.46 0.12
N ASN A 31 4.85 1.56 -0.20
CA ASN A 31 5.71 0.42 -0.43
C ASN A 31 6.64 0.28 0.77
N THR A 32 6.82 -0.93 1.28
CA THR A 32 7.63 -1.15 2.47
C THR A 32 8.34 -2.50 2.44
N GLN A 33 9.49 -2.54 3.09
CA GLN A 33 10.24 -3.76 3.39
C GLN A 33 10.37 -4.01 4.89
N ASN A 34 9.81 -3.12 5.71
CA ASN A 34 9.85 -3.23 7.15
C ASN A 34 8.95 -4.38 7.60
N PRO A 35 9.29 -5.06 8.72
CA PRO A 35 8.43 -6.10 9.27
C PRO A 35 7.06 -5.53 9.68
N ALA A 36 6.07 -6.38 9.88
CA ALA A 36 4.72 -5.96 10.27
C ALA A 36 4.70 -5.33 11.67
N SER A 37 5.49 -5.91 12.58
CA SER A 37 5.50 -5.61 14.01
C SER A 37 6.90 -5.26 14.55
N GLY A 38 6.95 -4.70 15.75
CA GLY A 38 8.16 -4.18 16.39
C GLY A 38 8.31 -2.66 16.25
N ASP A 39 9.28 -2.10 16.95
CA ASP A 39 9.57 -0.65 16.94
C ASP A 39 10.06 -0.17 15.56
N ASP A 40 10.58 -1.08 14.75
CA ASP A 40 10.98 -0.90 13.35
C ASP A 40 9.90 -1.35 12.35
N GLY A 41 8.73 -1.78 12.85
CA GLY A 41 7.67 -2.36 12.04
C GLY A 41 6.75 -1.33 11.38
N VAL A 42 6.07 -1.74 10.32
CA VAL A 42 5.09 -0.94 9.57
C VAL A 42 3.99 -0.41 10.48
N ARG A 43 3.53 -1.21 11.46
CA ARG A 43 2.50 -0.77 12.40
C ARG A 43 2.91 0.49 13.15
N HIS A 44 4.10 0.47 13.77
CA HIS A 44 4.60 1.58 14.58
C HIS A 44 5.10 2.76 13.75
N LEU A 45 5.84 2.49 12.68
CA LEU A 45 6.48 3.54 11.88
C LEU A 45 5.49 4.28 10.99
N PHE A 46 4.41 3.61 10.58
CA PHE A 46 3.47 4.13 9.59
C PHE A 46 2.01 4.05 10.04
N LEU A 47 1.49 2.84 10.25
CA LEU A 47 0.04 2.63 10.31
C LEU A 47 -0.63 3.40 11.44
N GLU A 48 -0.06 3.36 12.66
CA GLU A 48 -0.61 4.08 13.81
C GLU A 48 -0.70 5.60 13.57
N LYS A 49 0.30 6.17 12.90
CA LYS A 49 0.33 7.61 12.58
C LYS A 49 -0.62 7.94 11.43
N TYR A 50 -0.72 7.04 10.46
CA TYR A 50 -1.60 7.19 9.32
C TYR A 50 -3.07 7.13 9.74
N ASP A 51 -3.44 6.15 10.57
CA ASP A 51 -4.79 5.99 11.11
C ASP A 51 -5.25 7.24 11.86
N GLN A 52 -4.34 7.88 12.61
CA GLN A 52 -4.61 9.13 13.32
C GLN A 52 -4.76 10.33 12.37
N ALA A 53 -3.89 10.46 11.37
CA ALA A 53 -3.84 11.63 10.49
C ALA A 53 -4.87 11.58 9.35
N PHE A 54 -5.28 10.38 8.93
CA PHE A 54 -6.09 10.15 7.73
C PHE A 54 -7.30 9.24 8.01
N ALA A 55 -7.93 9.42 9.17
CA ALA A 55 -9.14 8.69 9.54
C ALA A 55 -10.21 8.74 8.43
N GLY A 56 -10.76 7.57 8.09
CA GLY A 56 -11.72 7.38 7.01
C GLY A 56 -11.12 7.32 5.60
N THR A 57 -9.80 7.43 5.44
CA THR A 57 -9.12 7.33 4.14
C THR A 57 -8.33 6.03 4.06
N PRO A 58 -8.81 5.02 3.31
CA PRO A 58 -8.11 3.75 3.18
C PRO A 58 -6.70 3.89 2.62
N VAL A 59 -5.83 2.98 3.03
CA VAL A 59 -4.48 2.81 2.50
C VAL A 59 -4.21 1.35 2.22
N PHE A 60 -3.51 1.05 1.14
CA PHE A 60 -3.01 -0.30 0.88
C PHE A 60 -1.48 -0.34 0.82
N ILE A 61 -0.90 -1.48 1.20
CA ILE A 61 0.53 -1.73 1.00
C ILE A 61 0.70 -2.20 -0.44
N GLY A 62 1.13 -1.31 -1.34
CA GLY A 62 1.22 -1.60 -2.77
C GLY A 62 2.41 -2.46 -3.19
N LYS A 63 3.39 -2.59 -2.30
CA LYS A 63 4.47 -3.56 -2.42
C LYS A 63 4.98 -3.89 -1.04
N TYR A 64 4.82 -5.13 -0.66
CA TYR A 64 5.45 -5.70 0.52
C TYR A 64 6.47 -6.75 0.12
N HIS A 65 7.66 -6.65 0.70
CA HIS A 65 8.70 -7.68 0.63
C HIS A 65 9.67 -7.49 1.79
N THR A 66 9.79 -8.46 2.68
CA THR A 66 10.83 -8.46 3.70
C THR A 66 12.04 -9.26 3.22
N LEU A 67 13.24 -8.71 3.40
CA LEU A 67 14.48 -9.38 3.00
C LEU A 67 14.97 -10.27 4.14
N GLU A 68 14.85 -11.58 3.99
CA GLU A 68 15.76 -12.49 4.71
C GLU A 68 17.12 -12.42 4.01
N VAL A 69 17.98 -11.47 4.40
CA VAL A 69 19.37 -11.49 3.94
C VAL A 69 20.13 -12.54 4.74
N SER A 70 20.19 -13.76 4.22
CA SER A 70 21.00 -14.82 4.83
C SER A 70 22.46 -14.38 4.92
N GLY A 71 23.02 -14.38 6.14
CA GLY A 71 24.42 -14.06 6.41
C GLY A 71 24.75 -12.60 6.73
N ALA A 72 23.80 -11.67 6.66
CA ALA A 72 24.01 -10.31 7.17
C ALA A 72 23.74 -10.27 8.68
N PRO A 73 24.69 -9.85 9.54
CA PRO A 73 24.53 -9.87 11.00
C PRO A 73 23.47 -8.89 11.51
N TRP A 74 23.08 -7.91 10.69
CA TRP A 74 22.01 -6.94 10.97
C TRP A 74 20.65 -7.34 10.36
N ALA A 75 20.60 -8.38 9.53
CA ALA A 75 19.36 -8.81 8.91
C ALA A 75 18.57 -9.68 9.90
N ARG A 76 17.41 -9.16 10.28
CA ARG A 76 16.48 -9.89 11.14
C ARG A 76 15.89 -11.04 10.34
N LYS A 77 15.94 -12.26 10.91
CA LYS A 77 15.10 -13.35 10.41
C LYS A 77 13.64 -12.96 10.62
N VAL A 78 12.93 -12.71 9.52
CA VAL A 78 11.50 -12.46 9.54
C VAL A 78 10.80 -13.74 9.12
N ASP A 79 9.94 -14.26 9.99
CA ASP A 79 8.98 -15.30 9.61
C ASP A 79 7.93 -14.65 8.72
N LEU A 80 8.11 -14.76 7.41
CA LEU A 80 7.25 -14.14 6.42
C LEU A 80 5.79 -14.57 6.56
N SER A 81 5.52 -15.83 6.93
CA SER A 81 4.15 -16.31 7.09
C SER A 81 3.47 -15.62 8.26
N ARG A 82 4.18 -15.49 9.38
CA ARG A 82 3.69 -14.75 10.54
C ARG A 82 3.50 -13.27 10.21
N ASP A 83 4.44 -12.66 9.50
CA ASP A 83 4.41 -11.23 9.21
C ASP A 83 3.26 -10.86 8.26
N LEU A 84 3.02 -11.68 7.23
CA LEU A 84 1.85 -11.55 6.35
C LEU A 84 0.54 -11.74 7.13
N SER A 85 0.47 -12.71 8.06
CA SER A 85 -0.71 -12.90 8.92
C SER A 85 -0.99 -11.64 9.74
N THR A 86 0.04 -11.06 10.36
CA THR A 86 -0.10 -9.83 11.15
C THR A 86 -0.57 -8.64 10.31
N ILE A 87 -0.09 -8.50 9.07
CA ILE A 87 -0.57 -7.43 8.17
C ILE A 87 -2.04 -7.63 7.80
N LEU A 88 -2.44 -8.87 7.50
CA LEU A 88 -3.82 -9.19 7.13
C LEU A 88 -4.78 -9.06 8.33
N GLU A 89 -4.34 -9.41 9.53
CA GLU A 89 -5.08 -9.16 10.78
C GLU A 89 -5.31 -7.66 10.98
N ALA A 90 -4.28 -6.84 10.83
CA ALA A 90 -4.42 -5.39 10.90
C ALA A 90 -5.38 -4.85 9.83
N ALA A 91 -5.35 -5.39 8.61
CA ALA A 91 -6.28 -4.99 7.55
C ALA A 91 -7.74 -5.42 7.82
N ALA A 92 -7.96 -6.44 8.64
CA ALA A 92 -9.28 -6.87 9.06
C ALA A 92 -9.81 -6.11 10.28
N GLU A 93 -8.94 -5.40 11.02
CA GLU A 93 -9.32 -4.55 12.16
C GLU A 93 -10.07 -3.29 11.66
N PRO A 94 -11.35 -3.08 12.04
CA PRO A 94 -12.12 -1.90 11.59
C PRO A 94 -11.56 -0.56 12.09
N SER A 95 -10.66 -0.60 13.07
CA SER A 95 -9.98 0.57 13.63
C SER A 95 -8.80 1.04 12.78
N THR A 96 -8.33 0.23 11.82
CA THR A 96 -7.22 0.64 10.94
C THR A 96 -7.76 1.12 9.59
N MET A 97 -6.98 1.97 8.93
CA MET A 97 -7.24 2.37 7.56
C MET A 97 -6.62 1.40 6.54
N LEU A 98 -5.95 0.35 7.00
CA LEU A 98 -5.28 -0.60 6.11
C LEU A 98 -6.32 -1.46 5.40
N ALA A 99 -6.41 -1.34 4.07
CA ALA A 99 -7.33 -2.12 3.25
C ALA A 99 -6.73 -3.47 2.79
N GLY A 100 -5.41 -3.60 2.84
CA GLY A 100 -4.72 -4.84 2.45
C GLY A 100 -3.31 -4.62 1.91
N ILE A 101 -2.84 -5.63 1.18
CA ILE A 101 -1.44 -5.78 0.79
C ILE A 101 -1.32 -6.44 -0.60
N VAL A 102 -0.38 -5.93 -1.38
CA VAL A 102 0.15 -6.58 -2.58
C VAL A 102 1.51 -7.18 -2.20
N PHE A 103 1.49 -8.49 -1.95
CA PHE A 103 2.73 -9.24 -1.70
C PHE A 103 3.47 -9.46 -3.02
N HIS A 104 4.68 -8.94 -3.12
CA HIS A 104 5.46 -9.03 -4.35
C HIS A 104 6.31 -10.31 -4.35
N GLU A 105 5.71 -11.41 -4.77
CA GLU A 105 6.37 -12.69 -5.01
C GLU A 105 6.55 -12.95 -6.52
N PHE A 106 7.02 -11.96 -7.28
CA PHE A 106 7.23 -12.16 -8.72
C PHE A 106 8.65 -12.66 -9.00
N GLN A 107 8.73 -13.99 -9.12
CA GLN A 107 9.75 -14.81 -9.78
C GLN A 107 11.16 -14.79 -9.18
N VAL A 108 11.65 -16.00 -8.88
CA VAL A 108 13.08 -16.31 -8.80
C VAL A 108 13.68 -16.03 -10.19
N ARG A 109 14.02 -14.78 -10.47
CA ARG A 109 14.98 -14.46 -11.52
C ARG A 109 16.30 -14.20 -10.83
N TYR A 110 17.23 -15.12 -11.04
CA TYR A 110 18.58 -15.15 -10.47
C TYR A 110 19.49 -14.06 -11.06
N ASP A 111 18.96 -12.86 -11.35
CA ASP A 111 19.65 -11.81 -12.12
C ASP A 111 19.64 -10.43 -11.42
N LYS A 112 19.35 -10.34 -10.12
CA LYS A 112 19.66 -9.12 -9.37
C LYS A 112 21.11 -9.14 -8.89
N GLY A 113 22.00 -9.04 -9.86
CA GLY A 113 23.44 -9.07 -9.70
C GLY A 113 24.06 -9.81 -10.86
N GLY A 114 24.00 -9.22 -12.06
CA GLY A 114 24.78 -9.73 -13.19
C GLY A 114 26.21 -10.02 -12.75
N GLN A 115 26.79 -11.11 -13.26
CA GLN A 115 28.13 -11.56 -12.90
C GLN A 115 29.11 -10.38 -12.92
N GLN A 116 29.75 -10.14 -11.78
CA GLN A 116 31.06 -9.50 -11.70
C GLN A 116 31.99 -10.43 -10.96
#